data_AF-A0A6H1ZG43-F1
#
_entry.id   AF-A0A6H1ZG43-F1
#
_cell.length_a   1.000
_cell.length_b   1.000
_cell.length_c   1.000
_cell.angle_alpha   90.00
_cell.angle_beta   90.00
_cell.angle_gamma   90.00
#
_symmetry.space_group_name_H-M   'P 1'
#
loop_
_entity.id
_entity.type
_entity.pdbx_description
1 polymer ?
#
loop_
_entity_poly.entity_id
_entity_poly.type
_entity_poly.pdbx_seq_one_letter_code
_entity_poly.pdbx_strand_id
1 'polypeptide(L)'
;MAIYKKRLIEQRLAELEEHYLALREALQGKAPSGSGAIVYRVSEEVFAERYVNVDLSEVLLRLEHFKAEFTALRALKSKAEKPAKSYS
;
A
#
# COMPACT_ATOMS: atom_id res chain seq x y z
N MET A 1 -3.85 27.53 -12.52
CA MET A 1 -3.19 26.21 -12.66
C MET A 1 -2.37 25.99 -11.40
N ALA A 2 -2.56 24.83 -10.79
CA ALA A 2 -1.89 24.41 -9.59
C ALA A 2 -0.37 24.30 -9.78
N ILE A 3 0.44 25.13 -9.10
CA ILE A 3 1.91 25.02 -9.18
C ILE A 3 2.40 24.30 -7.93
N TYR A 4 3.09 23.18 -8.14
CA TYR A 4 3.74 22.41 -7.07
C TYR A 4 5.23 22.34 -7.33
N LYS A 5 6.03 22.24 -6.26
CA LYS A 5 7.41 21.78 -6.39
C LYS A 5 7.37 20.37 -6.96
N LYS A 6 7.79 20.20 -8.22
CA LYS A 6 7.84 18.93 -8.95
C LYS A 6 8.44 17.80 -8.08
N ARG A 7 9.56 18.10 -7.41
CA ARG A 7 10.26 17.21 -6.48
C ARG A 7 9.39 16.69 -5.33
N LEU A 8 8.50 17.52 -4.78
CA LEU A 8 7.64 17.12 -3.65
C LEU A 8 6.53 16.15 -4.11
N ILE A 9 5.96 16.37 -5.29
CA ILE A 9 4.98 15.44 -5.87
C ILE A 9 5.65 14.12 -6.23
N GLU A 10 6.82 14.17 -6.88
CA GLU A 10 7.57 12.98 -7.26
C GLU A 10 7.90 12.11 -6.05
N GLN A 11 8.38 12.72 -4.96
CA GLN A 11 8.64 11.99 -3.71
C GLN A 11 7.37 11.31 -3.17
N ARG A 12 6.26 12.03 -3.11
CA ARG A 12 4.99 11.52 -2.57
C ARG A 12 4.38 10.42 -3.44
N LEU A 13 4.55 10.51 -4.76
CA LEU A 13 4.15 9.46 -5.68
C LEU A 13 5.00 8.19 -5.50
N ALA A 14 6.30 8.34 -5.25
CA ALA A 14 7.16 7.21 -4.94
C ALA A 14 6.77 6.54 -3.61
N GLU A 15 6.50 7.33 -2.56
CA GLU A 15 6.01 6.82 -1.26
C GLU A 15 4.66 6.09 -1.42
N LEU A 16 3.75 6.61 -2.26
CA LEU A 16 2.47 5.94 -2.56
C LEU A 16 2.67 4.60 -3.27
N GLU A 17 3.60 4.53 -4.23
CA GLU A 17 3.93 3.30 -4.96
C GLU A 17 4.54 2.25 -4.01
N GLU A 18 5.44 2.66 -3.12
CA GLU A 18 6.01 1.79 -2.09
C GLU A 18 4.92 1.19 -1.19
N HIS A 19 3.99 2.00 -0.70
CA HIS A 19 2.88 1.51 0.12
C HIS A 19 1.93 0.59 -0.64
N TYR A 20 1.71 0.85 -1.93
CA TYR A 20 0.93 -0.05 -2.78
C TYR A 20 1.61 -1.42 -2.95
N LEU A 21 2.91 -1.45 -3.22
CA LEU A 21 3.67 -2.69 -3.35
C LEU A 21 3.65 -3.48 -2.05
N ALA A 22 3.89 -2.83 -0.90
CA ALA A 22 3.83 -3.47 0.41
C ALA A 22 2.43 -4.04 0.73
N LEU A 23 1.35 -3.34 0.35
CA LEU A 23 0.00 -3.86 0.48
C LEU A 23 -0.24 -5.08 -0.41
N ARG A 24 0.25 -5.04 -1.66
CA ARG A 24 0.14 -6.16 -2.60
C ARG A 24 0.87 -7.40 -2.08
N GLU A 25 2.06 -7.24 -1.52
CA GLU A 25 2.82 -8.33 -0.89
C GLU A 25 2.08 -8.91 0.32
N ALA A 26 1.51 -8.06 1.19
CA ALA A 26 0.73 -8.53 2.33
C ALA A 26 -0.51 -9.35 1.89
N LEU A 27 -1.15 -8.97 0.78
CA LEU A 27 -2.30 -9.71 0.22
C LEU A 27 -1.91 -11.04 -0.45
N GLN A 28 -0.68 -11.18 -0.94
CA GLN A 28 -0.18 -12.45 -1.45
C GLN A 28 -0.05 -13.49 -0.33
N GLY A 29 0.08 -13.04 0.92
CA GLY A 29 0.22 -13.89 2.08
C GLY A 29 1.58 -14.61 2.13
N LYS A 30 1.73 -15.48 3.12
CA LYS A 30 2.96 -16.22 3.40
C LYS A 30 2.65 -17.71 3.45
N ALA A 31 3.68 -18.55 3.23
CA ALA A 31 3.54 -19.98 3.41
C ALA A 31 3.00 -20.28 4.82
N PRO A 32 1.95 -21.11 4.94
CA PRO A 32 1.36 -21.42 6.23
C PRO A 32 2.30 -22.33 7.03
N SER A 33 2.21 -22.28 8.35
CA SER A 33 2.97 -23.19 9.23
C SER A 33 2.54 -24.64 9.01
N GLY A 34 3.51 -25.56 8.90
CA GLY A 34 3.25 -27.00 8.73
C GLY A 34 2.35 -27.59 9.82
N SER A 35 2.37 -27.02 11.03
CA SER A 35 1.47 -27.39 12.13
C SER A 35 -0.03 -27.30 11.79
N GLY A 36 -0.40 -26.45 10.82
CA GLY A 36 -1.77 -26.33 10.34
C GLY A 36 -2.24 -27.57 9.56
N ALA A 37 -1.32 -28.32 8.94
CA ALA A 37 -1.65 -29.47 8.09
C ALA A 37 -2.49 -30.54 8.82
N ILE A 38 -2.25 -30.72 10.13
CA ILE A 38 -3.01 -31.64 11.00
C ILE A 38 -4.50 -31.28 11.01
N VAL A 39 -4.84 -30.00 11.10
CA VAL A 39 -6.22 -29.51 11.16
C VAL A 39 -6.96 -29.80 9.86
N TYR A 40 -6.25 -29.69 8.73
CA TYR A 40 -6.79 -29.91 7.39
C TYR A 40 -6.64 -31.35 6.89
N ARG A 41 -6.06 -32.25 7.71
CA ARG A 41 -5.86 -33.68 7.41
C ARG A 41 -5.12 -33.92 6.10
N VAL A 42 -4.12 -33.10 5.81
CA VAL A 42 -3.24 -33.22 4.64
C VAL A 42 -1.78 -33.35 5.10
N SER A 43 -0.87 -33.78 4.22
CA SER A 43 0.57 -33.71 4.50
C SER A 43 1.03 -32.25 4.52
N GLU A 44 2.15 -31.97 5.20
CA GLU A 44 2.73 -30.62 5.26
C GLU A 44 3.07 -30.07 3.87
N GLU A 45 3.54 -30.93 2.96
CA GLU A 45 3.86 -30.58 1.58
C GLU A 45 2.62 -30.10 0.83
N VAL A 46 1.53 -30.88 0.88
CA VAL A 46 0.26 -30.52 0.24
C VAL A 46 -0.36 -29.29 0.91
N PHE A 47 -0.14 -29.11 2.21
CA PHE A 47 -0.61 -27.94 2.94
C PHE A 47 0.12 -26.66 2.49
N ALA A 48 1.44 -26.72 2.36
CA ALA A 48 2.25 -25.58 1.90
C ALA A 48 1.95 -25.19 0.44
N GLU A 49 1.62 -26.16 -0.42
CA GLU A 49 1.29 -25.90 -1.82
C GLU A 49 -0.12 -25.31 -2.02
N ARG A 50 -1.09 -25.77 -1.24
CA ARG A 50 -2.51 -25.46 -1.48
C ARG A 50 -3.07 -24.33 -0.63
N TYR A 51 -2.37 -23.95 0.43
CA TYR A 51 -2.87 -23.00 1.40
C TYR A 51 -1.88 -21.85 1.57
N VAL A 52 -2.43 -20.69 1.93
CA VAL A 52 -1.66 -19.48 2.21
C VAL A 52 -2.17 -18.85 3.49
N ASN A 53 -1.26 -18.35 4.31
CA ASN A 53 -1.61 -17.59 5.50
C ASN A 53 -1.58 -16.09 5.17
N VAL A 54 -2.73 -15.44 5.27
CA VAL A 54 -2.87 -13.99 5.09
C VAL A 54 -3.11 -13.35 6.44
N ASP A 55 -2.16 -12.54 6.90
CA ASP A 55 -2.33 -11.75 8.13
C ASP A 55 -3.17 -10.50 7.82
N LEU A 56 -4.46 -10.57 8.14
CA LEU A 56 -5.38 -9.45 7.92
C LEU A 56 -5.04 -8.21 8.76
N SER A 57 -4.32 -8.35 9.87
CA SER A 57 -3.86 -7.22 10.68
C SER A 57 -2.74 -6.47 9.95
N GLU A 58 -1.80 -7.22 9.36
CA GLU A 58 -0.76 -6.65 8.50
C GLU A 58 -1.37 -5.97 7.28
N VAL A 59 -2.31 -6.63 6.59
CA VAL A 59 -3.03 -6.06 5.44
C VAL A 59 -3.73 -4.75 5.81
N LEU A 60 -4.44 -4.72 6.93
CA LEU A 60 -5.14 -3.53 7.40
C LEU A 60 -4.16 -2.37 7.67
N LEU A 61 -3.04 -2.66 8.35
CA LEU A 61 -2.01 -1.65 8.60
C LEU A 61 -1.46 -1.07 7.29
N ARG A 62 -1.10 -1.91 6.31
CA ARG A 62 -0.60 -1.47 5.00
C ARG A 62 -1.64 -0.65 4.23
N LEU A 63 -2.90 -1.04 4.30
CA LEU A 63 -4.01 -0.32 3.67
C LEU A 63 -4.17 1.09 4.27
N GLU A 64 -4.07 1.23 5.58
CA GLU A 64 -4.15 2.54 6.23
C GLU A 64 -2.98 3.45 5.85
N HIS A 65 -1.76 2.93 5.74
CA HIS A 65 -0.62 3.70 5.22
C HIS A 65 -0.86 4.18 3.78
N PHE A 66 -1.33 3.29 2.90
CA PHE A 66 -1.64 3.65 1.51
C PHE A 66 -2.73 4.75 1.43
N LYS A 67 -3.80 4.62 2.21
CA LYS A 67 -4.88 5.63 2.28
C LYS A 67 -4.37 6.97 2.80
N ALA A 68 -3.53 6.96 3.84
CA ALA A 68 -2.96 8.17 4.40
C ALA A 68 -2.14 8.93 3.35
N GLU A 69 -1.29 8.23 2.60
CA GLU A 69 -0.44 8.85 1.57
C GLU A 69 -1.26 9.36 0.38
N PHE A 70 -2.27 8.59 -0.06
CA PHE A 70 -3.22 9.05 -1.08
C PHE A 70 -3.97 10.32 -0.64
N THR A 71 -4.37 10.38 0.63
CA THR A 71 -5.05 11.55 1.20
C THR A 71 -4.12 12.77 1.25
N ALA A 72 -2.84 12.57 1.61
CA ALA A 72 -1.83 13.63 1.58
C ALA A 72 -1.62 14.19 0.17
N LEU A 73 -1.49 13.32 -0.83
CA LEU A 73 -1.40 13.70 -2.25
C LEU A 73 -2.64 14.47 -2.73
N ARG A 74 -3.83 14.04 -2.33
CA ARG A 74 -5.08 14.74 -2.65
C ARG A 74 -5.13 16.13 -2.00
N ALA A 75 -4.73 16.23 -0.73
CA ALA A 75 -4.67 17.49 0.00
C ALA A 75 -3.68 18.46 -0.65
N LEU A 76 -2.49 17.98 -1.04
CA LEU A 76 -1.52 18.74 -1.81
C LEU A 76 -2.18 19.24 -3.10
N LYS A 77 -2.80 18.35 -3.90
CA LYS A 77 -3.52 18.71 -5.13
C LYS A 77 -4.63 19.75 -4.95
N SER A 78 -5.23 19.83 -3.77
CA SER A 78 -6.29 20.80 -3.45
C SER A 78 -5.76 22.17 -3.00
N LYS A 79 -4.56 22.23 -2.42
CA LYS A 79 -3.93 23.45 -1.88
C LYS A 79 -3.11 24.23 -2.90
N ALA A 80 -3.25 23.90 -4.18
CA ALA A 80 -2.52 24.57 -5.22
C ALA A 80 -2.68 26.08 -5.19
N GLU A 81 -1.54 26.77 -5.16
CA GLU A 81 -1.51 28.21 -5.33
C GLU A 81 -2.10 28.55 -6.70
N LYS A 82 -3.13 29.41 -6.70
CA LYS A 82 -3.57 30.08 -7.92
C LYS A 82 -2.42 30.98 -8.36
N PRO A 83 -2.01 30.96 -9.64
CA PRO A 83 -0.98 31.88 -10.11
C PRO A 83 -1.44 33.30 -9.80
N ALA A 84 -0.60 34.05 -9.10
CA ALA A 84 -0.85 35.48 -8.88
C ALA A 84 -0.98 36.13 -10.26
N LYS A 85 -2.11 36.79 -10.52
CA LYS A 85 -2.30 37.55 -11.75
C LYS A 85 -1.23 38.64 -11.78
N SER A 86 -0.19 38.48 -12.59
CA SER A 86 0.73 39.56 -12.91
C SER A 86 -0.04 40.57 -13.76
N TYR A 87 -0.57 41.62 -13.12
CA TYR A 87 -0.88 42.86 -13.81
C TYR A 87 0.39 43.71 -13.81
N SER A 88 1.01 43.85 -14.98
CA SER A 88 1.93 44.94 -15.34
C SER A 88 1.81 45.14 -16.84
#